data_AF-A0A257QLM7-F1
#
_entry.id   AF-A0A257QLM7-F1
#
_cell.length_a   1.000
_cell.length_b   1.000
_cell.length_c   1.000
_cell.angle_alpha   90.00
_cell.angle_beta   90.00
_cell.angle_gamma   90.00
#
_symmetry.space_group_name_H-M   'P 1'
#
loop_
_entity.id
_entity.type
_entity.pdbx_description
1 polymer ?
#
loop_
_entity_poly.entity_id
_entity_poly.type
_entity_poly.pdbx_seq_one_letter_code
_entity_poly.pdbx_strand_id
1 'polypeptide(L)' 'LAEDQGIDLPQVALADMQAVEPRITEAVYKVLTVEASVASRTSYGGTAPANVAAAAAKWLEILA' A
#
# COMPACT_ATOMS: atom_id res chain seq x y z
N LEU A 1 -5.08 -12.04 15.32
CA LEU A 1 -4.04 -12.88 14.68
C LEU A 1 -2.66 -12.22 14.73
N ALA A 2 -2.39 -11.18 13.94
CA ALA A 2 -1.09 -10.48 13.97
C ALA A 2 -0.81 -9.82 15.34
N GLU A 3 -1.79 -9.07 15.84
CA GLU A 3 -1.75 -8.42 17.16
C GLU A 3 -1.56 -9.44 18.29
N ASP A 4 -2.32 -10.54 18.28
CA ASP A 4 -2.21 -11.62 19.28
C ASP A 4 -0.83 -12.29 19.27
N GLN A 5 -0.14 -12.30 18.12
CA GLN A 5 1.21 -12.83 17.96
C GLN A 5 2.31 -11.78 18.21
N GLY A 6 1.95 -10.50 18.38
CA GLY A 6 2.91 -9.40 18.56
C GLY A 6 3.78 -9.12 17.33
N ILE A 7 3.28 -9.38 16.13
CA ILE A 7 3.99 -9.21 14.86
C ILE A 7 3.25 -8.26 13.91
N ASP A 8 3.95 -7.73 12.92
CA ASP A 8 3.35 -6.95 11.85
C ASP A 8 2.56 -7.85 10.87
N LEU A 9 1.55 -7.27 10.22
CA LEU A 9 0.69 -7.99 9.26
C LEU A 9 1.46 -8.73 8.14
N PRO A 10 2.57 -8.22 7.56
CA PRO A 10 3.34 -8.93 6.53
C PRO A 10 4.06 -10.18 7.06
N GLN A 11 4.17 -10.33 8.38
CA GLN A 11 4.85 -11.45 9.04
C GLN A 11 3.90 -12.61 9.34
N VAL A 12 2.58 -12.41 9.23
CA VAL A 12 1.58 -13.46 9.43
C VAL A 12 1.75 -14.53 8.35
N ALA A 13 1.74 -15.81 8.74
CA ALA A 13 1.87 -16.92 7.82
C ALA A 13 0.67 -17.01 6.84
N LEU A 14 0.93 -17.43 5.60
CA LEU A 14 -0.11 -17.49 4.57
C LEU A 14 -1.26 -18.42 4.97
N ALA A 15 -0.93 -19.54 5.63
CA ALA A 15 -1.92 -20.48 6.13
C ALA A 15 -2.89 -19.83 7.13
N ASP A 16 -2.40 -18.97 8.03
CA ASP A 16 -3.23 -18.28 8.99
C ASP A 16 -4.10 -17.20 8.31
N MET A 17 -3.57 -16.53 7.28
CA MET A 17 -4.38 -15.61 6.44
C MET A 17 -5.48 -16.37 5.68
N GLN A 18 -5.15 -17.53 5.11
CA GLN A 18 -6.08 -18.38 4.36
C GLN A 18 -7.14 -19.03 5.25
N ALA A 19 -6.86 -19.24 6.54
CA ALA A 19 -7.86 -19.66 7.51
C ALA A 19 -8.98 -18.62 7.69
N VAL A 20 -8.71 -17.34 7.41
CA VAL A 20 -9.70 -16.25 7.41
C VAL A 20 -10.39 -16.11 6.05
N GLU A 21 -9.62 -16.09 4.96
CA GLU A 21 -10.14 -16.00 3.59
C GLU A 21 -9.29 -16.87 2.64
N PRO A 22 -9.82 -18.01 2.16
CA PRO A 22 -9.06 -18.97 1.35
C PRO A 22 -8.50 -18.43 0.04
N ARG A 23 -9.05 -17.33 -0.50
CA ARG A 23 -8.58 -16.70 -1.75
C ARG A 23 -7.32 -15.86 -1.57
N ILE A 24 -6.84 -15.64 -0.34
CA ILE A 24 -5.57 -14.95 -0.11
C ILE A 24 -4.43 -15.83 -0.66
N THR A 25 -3.57 -15.21 -1.47
CA THR A 25 -2.42 -15.86 -2.11
C THR A 25 -1.13 -15.19 -1.67
N GLU A 26 0.02 -15.78 -1.99
CA GLU A 26 1.35 -15.19 -1.73
C GLU A 26 1.52 -13.76 -2.30
N ALA A 27 0.71 -13.37 -3.29
CA ALA A 27 0.72 -12.02 -3.82
C ALA A 27 0.37 -10.94 -2.77
N VAL A 28 -0.28 -11.31 -1.66
CA VAL A 28 -0.61 -10.37 -0.57
C VAL A 28 0.64 -9.70 0.02
N TYR A 29 1.75 -10.44 0.15
CA TYR A 29 2.99 -9.89 0.71
C TYR A 29 3.64 -8.82 -0.17
N LYS A 30 3.25 -8.73 -1.46
CA LYS A 30 3.72 -7.68 -2.37
C LYS A 30 3.04 -6.33 -2.12
N VAL A 31 1.89 -6.31 -1.43
CA VAL A 31 1.09 -5.10 -1.21
C VAL A 31 1.02 -4.63 0.24
N LEU A 32 1.49 -5.45 1.18
CA LEU A 32 1.53 -5.12 2.61
C LEU A 32 2.79 -4.31 2.98
N THR A 33 3.17 -3.33 2.18
CA THR A 33 4.23 -2.37 2.52
C THR A 33 3.72 -0.94 2.43
N VAL A 34 4.41 -0.01 3.09
CA VAL A 34 4.05 1.42 3.02
C VAL A 34 4.20 1.92 1.59
N GLU A 35 5.27 1.53 0.91
CA GLU A 35 5.58 1.89 -0.48
C GLU A 35 4.49 1.42 -1.44
N ALA A 36 4.05 0.16 -1.32
CA ALA A 36 2.97 -0.37 -2.14
C ALA A 36 1.63 0.33 -1.84
N SER A 37 1.37 0.63 -0.56
CA SER A 37 0.17 1.36 -0.14
C SER A 37 0.10 2.74 -0.78
N VAL A 38 1.19 3.53 -0.75
CA VAL A 38 1.20 4.87 -1.36
C VAL A 38 1.22 4.81 -2.89
N ALA A 39 1.97 3.88 -3.48
CA ALA A 39 2.05 3.72 -4.94
C ALA A 39 0.70 3.39 -5.57
N SER A 40 -0.18 2.68 -4.85
CA SER A 40 -1.52 2.31 -5.33
C SER A 40 -2.51 3.49 -5.42
N ARG A 41 -2.21 4.66 -4.82
CA ARG A 41 -3.12 5.81 -4.76
C ARG A 41 -3.03 6.68 -6.02
N THR A 42 -3.36 6.09 -7.17
CA THR A 42 -3.15 6.68 -8.50
C THR A 42 -4.29 7.56 -9.01
N SER A 43 -5.47 7.52 -8.39
CA SER A 43 -6.57 8.44 -8.71
C SER A 43 -6.14 9.90 -8.61
N TYR A 44 -6.81 10.80 -9.35
CA TYR A 44 -6.51 12.23 -9.31
C TYR A 44 -6.49 12.76 -7.86
N GLY A 45 -5.40 13.45 -7.49
CA GLY A 45 -5.16 13.95 -6.13
C GLY A 45 -4.66 12.91 -5.12
N GLY A 46 -4.48 11.65 -5.54
CA GLY A 46 -3.95 10.59 -4.68
C GLY A 46 -2.46 10.73 -4.38
N THR A 47 -1.99 10.01 -3.36
CA THR A 47 -0.62 10.12 -2.82
C THR A 47 0.43 9.31 -3.56
N ALA A 48 0.11 8.73 -4.73
CA ALA A 48 1.11 8.06 -5.55
C ALA A 48 2.25 9.03 -5.92
N PRO A 49 3.53 8.60 -5.91
CA PRO A 49 4.65 9.48 -6.21
C PRO A 49 4.52 10.27 -7.52
N ALA A 50 3.99 9.63 -8.57
CA ALA A 50 3.73 10.28 -9.85
C ALA A 50 2.72 11.42 -9.75
N ASN A 51 1.66 11.24 -8.95
CA ASN A 51 0.64 12.27 -8.72
C ASN A 51 1.20 13.43 -7.91
N VAL A 52 2.00 13.14 -6.88
CA VAL A 52 2.66 14.18 -6.07
C VAL A 52 3.62 14.99 -6.93
N ALA A 53 4.42 14.34 -7.78
CA ALA A 53 5.32 15.02 -8.71
C ALA A 53 4.56 15.91 -9.70
N ALA A 54 3.47 15.41 -10.30
CA ALA A 54 2.63 16.18 -11.21
C ALA A 54 1.97 17.39 -10.51
N ALA A 55 1.47 17.21 -9.28
CA ALA A 55 0.88 18.28 -8.49
C ALA A 55 1.92 19.35 -8.13
N ALA A 56 3.12 18.95 -7.72
CA ALA A 56 4.21 19.87 -7.42
C ALA A 56 4.61 20.69 -8.65
N ALA A 57 4.80 20.04 -9.81
CA ALA A 57 5.12 20.72 -11.06
C ALA A 57 4.05 21.74 -11.46
N LYS A 58 2.78 21.36 -11.38
CA LYS A 58 1.65 22.26 -11.67
C LYS A 58 1.65 23.50 -10.78
N TRP A 59 1.86 23.34 -9.48
CA TRP A 59 1.86 24.48 -8.55
C TRP A 59 3.07 25.39 -8.74
N LEU A 60 4.24 24.83 -9.07
CA LEU A 60 5.41 25.62 -9.42
C LEU A 60 5.15 26.49 -10.67
N GLU A 61 4.43 25.98 -11.66
CA GLU A 61 4.03 26.75 -12.85
C GLU A 61 3.02 27.86 -12.53
N ILE A 62 2.02 27.58 -11.68
CA ILE A 62 0.97 28.55 -11.31
C ILE A 62 1.52 29.69 -10.44
N LEU A 63 2.52 29.42 -9.61
CA LEU A 63 3.06 30.37 -8.62
C LEU A 63 4.31 31.11 -9.09
N ALA A 64 4.85 30.77 -10.26
CA ALA A 64 5.95 31.50 -10.91
C ALA A 64 5.48 32.86 -11.44
#